data_AF-A0A9X0HNN6-F1
#
_entry.id   AF-A0A9X0HNN6-F1
#
_cell.length_a   1.000
_cell.length_b   1.000
_cell.length_c   1.000
_cell.angle_alpha   90.00
_cell.angle_beta   90.00
_cell.angle_gamma   90.00
#
_symmetry.space_group_name_H-M   'P 1'
#
loop_
_entity.id
_entity.type
_entity.pdbx_description
1 polymer ?
#
loop_
_entity_poly.entity_id
_entity_poly.type
_entity_poly.pdbx_seq_one_letter_code
_entity_poly.pdbx_strand_id
1 'polypeptide(L)'
;MKYGFVDGSEREYMWIGDLTVEGDSLHGKVDNEPEYIHNVVSGQLVSIHKDSIADWNYTRNNKLIGGYSIKVIKERMTPAERAEFDKSVEWKFD
;
A
#
# COMPACT_ATOMS: atom_id res chain seq x y z
N MET A 1 4.40 -1.38 -3.05
CA MET A 1 4.33 0.02 -3.52
C MET A 1 2.89 0.50 -3.52
N LYS A 2 2.62 1.80 -3.38
CA LYS A 2 1.27 2.37 -3.45
C LYS A 2 1.06 3.07 -4.78
N TYR A 3 -0.05 2.78 -5.45
CA TYR A 3 -0.41 3.35 -6.76
C TYR A 3 -1.87 3.80 -6.78
N GLY A 4 -2.14 4.91 -7.47
CA GLY A 4 -3.49 5.46 -7.62
C GLY A 4 -4.17 4.93 -8.86
N PHE A 5 -5.04 3.93 -8.71
CA PHE A 5 -5.90 3.44 -9.77
C PHE A 5 -7.04 4.41 -10.03
N VAL A 6 -7.45 4.55 -11.29
CA VAL A 6 -8.50 5.48 -11.71
C VAL A 6 -9.60 4.69 -12.42
N ASP A 7 -10.84 4.91 -12.02
CA ASP A 7 -12.04 4.32 -12.63
C ASP A 7 -13.08 5.43 -12.81
N GLY A 8 -13.23 5.91 -14.05
CA GLY A 8 -14.04 7.10 -14.34
C GLY A 8 -13.55 8.33 -13.58
N SER A 9 -14.39 8.88 -12.70
CA SER A 9 -14.06 10.03 -11.84
C SER A 9 -13.43 9.63 -10.49
N GLU A 10 -13.46 8.35 -10.14
CA GLU A 10 -12.96 7.85 -8.86
C GLU A 10 -11.46 7.54 -8.95
N ARG A 11 -10.77 7.75 -7.83
CA ARG A 11 -9.38 7.36 -7.65
C ARG A 11 -9.19 6.72 -6.30
N GLU A 12 -8.60 5.54 -6.29
CA GLU A 12 -8.25 4.83 -5.07
C GLU A 12 -6.76 4.46 -5.06
N TYR A 13 -6.10 4.67 -3.92
CA TYR A 13 -4.69 4.37 -3.74
C TYR A 13 -4.51 3.02 -3.06
N MET A 14 -4.04 2.04 -3.83
CA MET A 14 -3.91 0.65 -3.39
C MET A 14 -2.46 0.28 -3.17
N TRP A 15 -2.20 -0.61 -2.21
CA TRP A 15 -0.91 -1.27 -2.09
C TRP A 15 -0.77 -2.38 -3.15
N ILE A 16 0.44 -2.53 -3.66
CA ILE A 16 0.85 -3.54 -4.63
C ILE A 16 2.07 -4.27 -4.07
N GLY A 17 1.94 -5.58 -3.89
CA GLY A 17 2.94 -6.48 -3.34
C GLY A 17 3.46 -7.47 -4.37
N ASP A 18 4.22 -8.48 -3.90
CA ASP A 18 4.84 -9.52 -4.74
C ASP A 18 5.57 -8.94 -5.97
N LEU A 19 6.39 -7.91 -5.73
CA LEU A 19 6.94 -7.07 -6.78
C LEU A 19 8.11 -7.73 -7.52
N THR A 20 8.08 -7.64 -8.85
CA THR A 20 9.21 -7.86 -9.77
C THR A 20 9.52 -6.55 -10.48
N VAL A 21 10.79 -6.16 -10.52
CA VAL A 21 11.24 -4.92 -11.17
C VAL A 21 11.89 -5.26 -12.51
N GLU A 22 11.39 -4.66 -13.59
CA GLU A 22 11.91 -4.81 -14.94
C GLU A 22 12.15 -3.43 -15.56
N GLY A 23 13.39 -2.96 -15.50
CA GLY A 23 13.74 -1.60 -15.89
C GLY A 23 12.99 -0.58 -15.03
N ASP A 24 12.15 0.23 -15.67
CA ASP A 24 11.33 1.26 -15.01
C ASP A 24 9.91 0.79 -14.66
N SER A 25 9.59 -0.47 -14.96
CA SER A 25 8.31 -1.10 -14.66
C SER A 25 8.39 -1.92 -13.38
N LEU A 26 7.33 -1.85 -12.58
CA LEU A 26 7.10 -2.75 -11.46
C LEU A 26 5.87 -3.59 -11.75
N HIS A 27 6.03 -4.90 -11.67
CA HIS A 27 4.97 -5.90 -11.83
C HIS A 27 4.65 -6.47 -10.46
N GLY A 28 3.38 -6.57 -10.09
CA GLY A 28 2.99 -7.10 -8.78
C GLY A 28 1.50 -7.36 -8.69
N LYS A 29 1.02 -7.69 -7.49
CA LYS A 29 -0.40 -7.94 -7.23
C LYS A 29 -1.00 -6.84 -6.38
N VAL A 30 -2.26 -6.50 -6.60
CA VAL A 30 -3.02 -5.61 -5.71
C VAL A 30 -3.20 -6.31 -4.35
N ASP A 31 -2.81 -5.65 -3.26
CA ASP A 31 -2.73 -6.25 -1.91
C ASP A 31 -3.97 -6.01 -1.03
N ASN A 32 -4.88 -5.12 -1.45
CA ASN A 32 -6.09 -4.79 -0.70
C ASN A 32 -7.33 -4.84 -1.59
N GLU A 33 -8.49 -5.07 -0.99
CA GLU A 33 -9.77 -4.97 -1.70
C GLU A 33 -10.09 -3.51 -2.00
N PRO A 34 -10.41 -3.16 -3.26
CA PRO A 34 -10.87 -1.82 -3.60
C PRO A 34 -12.26 -1.56 -3.02
N GLU A 35 -12.49 -0.32 -2.58
CA GLU A 35 -13.78 0.12 -2.03
C GLU A 35 -14.66 0.86 -3.05
N TYR A 36 -14.04 1.67 -3.93
CA TYR A 36 -14.78 2.62 -4.79
C TYR A 36 -14.58 2.36 -6.30
N ILE A 37 -13.48 1.70 -6.67
CA ILE A 37 -13.16 1.37 -8.06
C ILE A 37 -13.46 -0.10 -8.37
N HIS A 38 -13.83 -0.40 -9.62
CA HIS A 38 -14.27 -1.74 -10.03
C HIS A 38 -13.42 -2.32 -11.16
N ASN A 39 -12.39 -1.60 -11.59
CA ASN A 39 -11.51 -1.97 -12.70
C ASN A 39 -10.29 -2.80 -12.29
N VAL A 40 -10.10 -3.02 -10.98
CA VAL A 40 -9.11 -3.94 -10.42
C VAL A 40 -9.72 -4.71 -9.25
N VAL A 41 -9.11 -5.84 -8.88
CA VAL A 41 -9.48 -6.64 -7.70
C VAL A 41 -8.23 -7.07 -6.94
N SER A 42 -8.37 -7.42 -5.66
CA SER A 42 -7.29 -8.00 -4.86
C SER A 42 -6.68 -9.24 -5.54
N GLY A 43 -5.36 -9.37 -5.47
CA GLY A 43 -4.60 -10.45 -6.11
C GLY A 43 -4.39 -10.28 -7.63
N GLN A 44 -5.03 -9.30 -8.28
CA GLN A 44 -4.85 -9.04 -9.71
C GLN A 44 -3.40 -8.60 -10.00
N LEU A 45 -2.79 -9.21 -11.02
CA LEU A 45 -1.50 -8.77 -11.54
C LEU A 45 -1.64 -7.45 -12.28
N VAL A 46 -0.79 -6.49 -11.92
CA VAL A 46 -0.74 -5.15 -12.48
C VAL A 46 0.71 -4.78 -12.82
N SER A 47 0.86 -3.86 -13.76
CA SER A 47 2.15 -3.29 -14.15
C SER A 47 2.07 -1.78 -14.04
N ILE A 48 2.98 -1.17 -13.29
CA ILE A 48 3.03 0.28 -13.07
C ILE A 48 4.41 0.83 -13.38
N HIS A 49 4.46 2.08 -13.82
CA HIS A 49 5.72 2.80 -13.98
C HIS A 49 6.22 3.31 -12.62
N LYS A 50 7.53 3.26 -12.37
CA LYS A 50 8.15 3.69 -11.11
C LYS A 50 7.81 5.14 -10.73
N ASP A 51 7.67 6.02 -11.70
CA ASP A 51 7.41 7.45 -11.46
C ASP A 51 5.97 7.73 -10.99
N SER A 52 5.08 6.73 -11.10
CA SER A 52 3.69 6.83 -10.64
C SER A 52 3.49 6.33 -9.21
N ILE A 53 4.57 5.93 -8.52
CA ILE A 53 4.51 5.46 -7.13
C ILE A 53 4.21 6.64 -6.20
N ALA A 54 3.13 6.52 -5.42
CA ALA A 54 2.72 7.56 -4.47
C ALA A 54 3.31 7.37 -3.07
N ASP A 55 3.56 6.12 -2.67
CA ASP A 55 4.18 5.75 -1.39
C ASP A 55 4.81 4.36 -1.52
N TRP A 56 5.73 4.02 -0.63
CA TRP A 56 6.43 2.74 -0.64
C TRP A 56 6.69 2.27 0.78
N ASN A 57 6.71 0.96 1.00
CA ASN A 57 7.16 0.40 2.26
C ASN A 57 7.76 -0.99 2.03
N TYR A 58 8.57 -1.43 2.99
CA TYR A 58 8.98 -2.82 3.13
C TYR A 58 9.32 -3.11 4.59
N THR A 59 9.31 -4.38 4.97
CA THR A 59 9.65 -4.81 6.33
C THR A 59 11.09 -5.31 6.38
N ARG A 60 11.88 -4.84 7.36
CA ARG A 60 13.22 -5.34 7.66
C ARG A 60 13.39 -5.52 9.16
N ASN A 61 13.76 -6.72 9.61
CA ASN A 61 13.89 -7.04 11.04
C ASN A 61 12.63 -6.68 11.84
N ASN A 62 11.46 -7.04 11.31
CA ASN A 62 10.14 -6.72 11.86
C ASN A 62 9.87 -5.22 12.04
N LYS A 63 10.59 -4.34 11.32
CA LYS A 63 10.34 -2.91 11.28
C LYS A 63 9.86 -2.47 9.91
N LEU A 64 8.81 -1.64 9.88
CA LEU A 64 8.32 -0.98 8.69
C LEU A 64 9.27 0.16 8.29
N ILE A 65 9.91 0.00 7.14
CA ILE A 65 10.72 1.03 6.50
C ILE A 65 9.86 1.69 5.40
N GLY A 66 9.93 3.01 5.29
CA GLY A 66 9.01 3.78 4.44
C GLY A 66 7.63 3.93 5.09
N GLY A 67 6.57 3.79 4.29
CA GLY A 67 5.17 3.75 4.71
C GLY A 67 4.68 5.09 5.23
N TYR A 68 4.97 6.18 4.52
CA TYR A 68 4.63 7.53 4.98
C TYR A 68 3.14 7.68 5.26
N SER A 69 2.29 7.21 4.34
CA SER A 69 0.83 7.30 4.49
C SER A 69 0.31 6.50 5.69
N ILE A 70 0.87 5.31 5.96
CA ILE A 70 0.51 4.49 7.13
C ILE A 70 0.90 5.21 8.42
N LYS A 71 2.09 5.82 8.47
CA LYS A 71 2.55 6.58 9.64
C LYS A 71 1.63 7.76 9.94
N VAL A 72 1.25 8.54 8.93
CA VAL A 72 0.31 9.66 9.09
C VAL A 72 -1.06 9.18 9.58
N ILE A 73 -1.57 8.06 9.05
CA ILE A 73 -2.84 7.47 9.52
C ILE A 73 -2.72 7.09 11.01
N LYS A 74 -1.64 6.42 11.40
CA LYS A 74 -1.41 6.02 12.80
C LYS A 74 -1.27 7.21 13.76
N GLU A 75 -0.64 8.29 13.30
CA GLU A 75 -0.53 9.52 14.09
C GLU A 75 -1.90 10.14 14.42
N ARG A 76 -2.87 9.98 13.53
CA ARG A 76 -4.25 10.47 13.68
C ARG A 76 -5.17 9.56 14.49
N MET A 77 -4.79 8.31 14.72
CA MET A 77 -5.54 7.36 15.52
C MET A 77 -5.60 7.77 17.00
N THR A 78 -6.75 7.53 17.63
CA THR A 78 -6.89 7.55 19.09
C THR A 78 -6.00 6.49 19.75
N PRO A 79 -5.73 6.59 21.06
CA PRO A 79 -4.95 5.57 21.76
C PRO A 79 -5.53 4.14 21.63
N ALA A 80 -6.85 4.00 21.61
CA ALA A 80 -7.52 2.70 21.47
C ALA A 80 -7.36 2.12 20.06
N GLU A 81 -7.61 2.93 19.02
CA GLU A 81 -7.42 2.51 17.61
C GLU A 81 -5.96 2.17 17.33
N ARG A 82 -5.02 2.96 17.85
CA ARG A 82 -3.59 2.70 17.70
C ARG A 82 -3.18 1.38 18.36
N ALA A 83 -3.69 1.11 19.55
CA ALA A 83 -3.41 -0.15 20.25
C ALA A 83 -3.98 -1.37 19.50
N GLU A 84 -5.12 -1.21 18.83
CA GLU A 84 -5.69 -2.27 17.99
C GLU A 84 -4.91 -2.44 16.68
N PHE A 85 -4.55 -1.34 16.03
CA PHE A 85 -3.70 -1.34 14.85
C PHE A 85 -2.35 -2.01 15.11
N ASP A 86 -1.69 -1.69 16.24
CA ASP A 86 -0.41 -2.26 16.62
C ASP A 86 -0.49 -3.79 16.87
N LYS A 87 -1.68 -4.35 17.15
CA LYS A 87 -1.90 -5.81 17.25
C LYS A 87 -2.24 -6.46 15.91
N SER A 88 -2.81 -5.71 14.98
CA SER A 88 -3.23 -6.24 13.67
C SER A 88 -2.07 -6.38 12.68
N VAL A 89 -0.90 -5.83 13.00
CA VAL A 89 0.29 -5.88 12.14
C VAL A 89 1.41 -6.68 12.81
N GLU A 90 2.18 -7.43 12.01
CA GLU A 90 3.32 -8.21 12.52
C GLU A 90 4.59 -7.35 12.73
N TRP A 91 4.65 -6.20 12.06
CA TRP A 91 5.79 -5.30 12.06
C TRP A 91 5.56 -4.12 13.01
N LYS A 92 6.65 -3.50 13.44
CA LYS A 92 6.67 -2.30 14.27
C LYS A 92 7.08 -1.10 13.43
N PHE A 93 6.71 0.10 13.85
CA PHE A 93 7.29 1.31 13.29
C PHE A 93 8.73 1.46 13.81
N ASP A 94 9.62 1.97 12.96
CA ASP A 94 10.97 2.38 13.36
C ASP A 94 10.94 3.61 14.28
#